data_AF-A0A2A4NKL9-F1
#
_entry.id   AF-A0A2A4NKL9-F1
#
_cell.length_a   1.000
_cell.length_b   1.000
_cell.length_c   1.000
_cell.angle_alpha   90.00
_cell.angle_beta   90.00
_cell.angle_gamma   90.00
#
_symmetry.space_group_name_H-M   'P 1'
#
loop_
_entity.id
_entity.type
_entity.pdbx_description
1 polymer ?
#
loop_
_entity_poly.entity_id
_entity_poly.type
_entity_poly.pdbx_seq_one_letter_code
_entity_poly.pdbx_strand_id
1 'polypeptide(L)' 'FFAYHGIKLTLESARWNDISQGQDATPLWMPQIAMSVGLVILAISFIDHLLSLLVLGDHNIEEDALDAHGE' A
#
# COMPACT_ATOMS: atom_id res chain seq x y z
N PHE A 1 -4.33 8.43 6.14
CA PHE A 1 -5.54 8.78 5.36
C PHE A 1 -5.90 7.70 4.35
N PHE A 2 -5.05 7.42 3.34
CA PHE A 2 -5.35 6.46 2.27
C PHE A 2 -5.65 5.02 2.75
N ALA A 3 -4.79 4.44 3.59
CA ALA A 3 -5.00 3.08 4.12
C ALA A 3 -6.33 2.92 4.87
N TYR A 4 -6.67 3.90 5.72
CA TYR A 4 -7.94 3.91 6.46
C TYR A 4 -9.16 3.95 5.53
N HIS A 5 -9.15 4.84 4.53
CA HIS A 5 -10.27 4.93 3.58
C HIS A 5 -10.35 3.70 2.68
N GLY A 6 -9.22 3.11 2.26
CA GLY A 6 -9.19 1.86 1.49
C GLY A 6 -9.81 0.68 2.26
N ILE A 7 -9.46 0.51 3.53
CA ILE A 7 -10.04 -0.52 4.40
C ILE A 7 -11.54 -0.29 4.56
N LYS A 8 -11.97 0.94 4.85
CA LYS A 8 -13.39 1.28 5.00
C LYS A 8 -14.19 0.93 3.74
N LEU A 9 -13.67 1.30 2.57
CA LEU A 9 -14.31 1.05 1.27
C LEU A 9 -14.42 -0.45 0.97
N THR A 10 -13.39 -1.22 1.33
CA THR A 10 -13.40 -2.69 1.22
C THR A 10 -14.45 -3.33 2.12
N LEU A 11 -14.58 -2.86 3.36
CA LEU A 11 -15.58 -3.33 4.31
C LEU A 11 -17.01 -2.96 3.89
N GLU A 12 -17.19 -1.77 3.32
CA GLU A 12 -18.47 -1.35 2.76
C GLU A 12 -18.83 -2.22 1.55
N SER A 13 -17.90 -2.47 0.63
CA SER A 13 -18.10 -3.36 -0.52
C SER A 13 -18.48 -4.78 -0.09
N ALA A 14 -17.84 -5.31 0.96
CA ALA A 14 -18.18 -6.63 1.52
C ALA A 14 -19.58 -6.63 2.18
N ARG A 15 -19.98 -5.54 2.83
CA ARG A 15 -21.28 -5.41 3.49
C ARG A 15 -22.44 -5.27 2.49
N TRP A 16 -22.26 -4.48 1.45
CA TRP A 16 -23.28 -4.21 0.43
C TRP A 16 -23.26 -5.21 -0.73
N ASN A 17 -22.33 -6.19 -0.67
CA ASN A 17 -22.12 -7.22 -1.69
C ASN A 17 -21.96 -6.59 -3.09
N ASP A 18 -21.11 -5.57 -3.18
CA ASP A 18 -20.86 -4.88 -4.43
C ASP A 18 -20.13 -5.82 -5.42
N ILE A 19 -20.59 -5.81 -6.66
CA ILE A 19 -20.14 -6.71 -7.73
C ILE A 19 -19.49 -5.89 -8.84
N SER A 20 -18.45 -6.44 -9.46
CA SER A 20 -17.75 -5.82 -10.58
C SER A 20 -18.67 -5.58 -11.77
N GLN A 21 -18.56 -4.39 -12.36
CA GLN A 21 -19.25 -4.02 -13.60
C GLN A 21 -18.53 -4.69 -14.78
N GLY A 22 -18.91 -5.92 -15.12
CA GLY A 22 -18.30 -6.73 -16.18
C GLY A 22 -19.07 -8.03 -16.42
N GLN A 23 -18.72 -8.79 -17.46
CA GLN A 23 -19.35 -10.10 -17.71
C GLN A 23 -19.05 -11.11 -16.60
N ASP A 24 -17.91 -10.94 -15.93
CA ASP A 24 -17.55 -11.67 -14.71
C ASP A 24 -18.00 -10.87 -13.48
N ALA A 25 -19.18 -11.22 -12.97
CA ALA A 25 -19.79 -10.66 -11.76
C ALA A 25 -19.08 -11.17 -10.50
N THR A 26 -17.89 -10.63 -10.21
CA THR A 26 -17.08 -11.00 -9.03
C THR A 26 -17.27 -10.01 -7.87
N PRO A 27 -17.20 -10.48 -6.61
CA PRO A 27 -17.27 -9.59 -5.46
C PRO A 27 -16.08 -8.62 -5.42
N LEU A 28 -16.34 -7.31 -5.39
CA LEU A 28 -15.32 -6.27 -5.45
C LEU A 28 -14.42 -6.23 -4.22
N TRP A 29 -14.90 -6.68 -3.07
CA TRP A 29 -14.12 -6.74 -1.85
C TRP A 29 -12.88 -7.65 -1.98
N MET A 30 -12.92 -8.65 -2.85
CA MET A 30 -11.85 -9.64 -3.00
C MET A 30 -10.53 -9.01 -3.51
N PRO A 31 -10.51 -8.28 -4.64
CA PRO A 31 -9.34 -7.50 -5.04
C PRO A 31 -9.05 -6.30 -4.12
N GLN A 32 -10.10 -5.67 -3.54
CA GLN A 32 -9.93 -4.52 -2.66
C GLN A 32 -9.22 -4.84 -1.34
N ILE A 33 -9.32 -6.08 -0.83
CA ILE A 33 -8.53 -6.55 0.31
C ILE A 33 -7.02 -6.45 0.00
N ALA A 34 -6.58 -6.97 -1.15
CA ALA A 34 -5.18 -6.93 -1.54
C ALA A 34 -4.66 -5.49 -1.65
N MET A 35 -5.46 -4.60 -2.25
CA MET A 35 -5.17 -3.16 -2.31
C MET A 35 -5.02 -2.55 -0.90
N SER A 36 -5.97 -2.84 0.00
CA SER A 36 -5.96 -2.31 1.37
C SER A 36 -4.74 -2.78 2.16
N VAL A 37 -4.34 -4.05 2.02
CA VAL A 37 -3.12 -4.59 2.64
C VAL A 37 -1.88 -3.86 2.12
N GLY A 38 -1.76 -3.66 0.80
CA GLY A 38 -0.66 -2.90 0.21
C GLY A 38 -0.58 -1.47 0.73
N LEU A 39 -1.72 -0.78 0.88
CA LEU A 39 -1.77 0.57 1.44
C LEU A 39 -1.33 0.63 2.91
N VAL A 40 -1.62 -0.39 3.71
CA VAL A 40 -1.17 -0.46 5.11
C VAL A 40 0.34 -0.61 5.18
N ILE A 41 0.90 -1.55 4.40
CA ILE A 41 2.35 -1.77 4.34
C ILE A 41 3.06 -0.50 3.87
N LEU A 42 2.55 0.12 2.80
CA LEU A 42 3.09 1.38 2.29
C LEU A 42 3.05 2.49 3.36
N ALA A 43 1.94 2.61 4.08
CA ALA A 43 1.82 3.61 5.14
C ALA A 43 2.84 3.38 6.26
N ILE A 44 3.06 2.13 6.67
CA ILE A 44 4.08 1.79 7.67
C ILE A 44 5.48 2.15 7.16
N SER A 45 5.82 1.76 5.93
CA SER A 45 7.13 2.05 5.32
C SER A 45 7.40 3.56 5.21
N PHE A 46 6.40 4.34 4.82
CA PHE A 46 6.51 5.81 4.80
C PHE A 46 6.73 6.41 6.18
N ILE A 47 6.02 5.93 7.20
CA ILE A 47 6.17 6.42 8.57
C ILE A 47 7.56 6.07 9.11
N ASP A 48 7.99 4.83 8.91
CA ASP A 48 9.31 4.35 9.31
C ASP A 48 10.43 5.18 8.68
N HIS A 49 10.38 5.36 7.35
CA HIS A 49 11.36 6.16 6.63
C HIS A 49 11.33 7.65 7.04
N LEU A 50 10.14 8.23 7.20
CA LEU A 50 10.00 9.62 7.65
C LEU A 50 10.55 9.83 9.06
N LEU A 51 10.31 8.88 9.97
CA LEU A 51 10.83 8.93 11.33
C LEU A 51 12.35 8.74 11.34
N SER A 52 12.89 7.81 10.55
CA SER A 52 14.34 7.64 10.38
C SER A 52 14.99 8.93 9.90
N LEU A 53 14.43 9.55 8.86
CA LEU A 53 14.92 10.81 8.31
C LEU A 53 14.87 11.96 9.34
N LEU A 54 13.75 12.08 10.07
CA LEU A 54 13.51 13.20 10.97
C LEU A 54 14.29 13.09 12.29
N VAL A 55 14.50 11.87 12.80
CA VAL A 55 15.15 11.63 14.10
C VAL A 55 16.65 11.38 13.93
N LEU A 56 17.05 10.54 12.97
CA LEU A 56 18.43 10.10 12.83
C LEU A 56 19.22 10.96 11.84
N GLY A 57 18.54 11.63 10.90
CA GLY A 57 19.19 12.36 9.79
C GLY A 57 19.86 11.45 8.78
N ASP A 58 19.82 10.14 9.00
CA ASP A 58 20.39 9.10 8.16
C ASP A 58 19.25 8.39 7.43
N HIS A 59 19.32 8.41 6.10
CA HIS A 59 18.41 7.67 5.25
C HIS A 59 19.02 6.29 5.01
N ASN A 60 18.37 5.25 5.53
CA ASN A 60 18.77 3.84 5.30
C ASN A 60 18.52 3.37 3.84
N ILE A 61 18.50 4.32 2.89
CA ILE A 61 18.53 4.10 1.45
C ILE A 61 20.00 4.10 1.06
N GLU A 62 20.59 2.91 0.97
CA GLU A 62 21.94 2.72 0.47
C GLU A 62 21.91 2.83 -1.07
N GLU A 63 22.68 3.75 -1.64
CA GLU A 63 22.86 3.95 -3.09
C GLU A 63 23.70 2.79 -3.72
N ASP A 64 23.39 1.53 -3.42
CA ASP A 64 24.24 0.39 -3.82
C ASP A 64 23.98 -0.10 -5.26
N ALA A 65 23.03 0.50 -5.99
CA ALA A 65 22.56 -0.02 -7.28
C ALA A 65 23.22 0.63 -8.52
N LEU A 66 24.06 1.66 -8.36
CA LEU A 66 24.65 2.40 -9.49
C LEU A 66 26.17 2.20 -9.67
N ASP A 67 26.89 1.78 -8.64
CA ASP A 67 28.35 1.61 -8.70
C ASP A 67 28.81 0.21 -9.14
N ALA A 68 27.90 -0.76 -9.27
CA ALA A 68 28.22 -2.15 -9.62
C ALA A 68 28.41 -2.41 -11.14
N HIS A 69 28.22 -1.40 -12.00
CA HIS A 69 28.32 -1.53 -13.47
C HIS A 69 29.31 -0.54 -14.11
N GLY A 70 30.24 -0.01 -13.31
CA GLY A 70 31.27 0.94 -13.74
C GLY A 70 32.69 0.38 -13.87
N GLU A 71 32.87 -0.93 -14.05
CA GLU A 71 34.18 -1.56 -14.36
C GLU A 71 34.03 -2.59 -15.50
#